data_AF-A0A0A8HW40-F1
#
_entry.id   AF-A0A0A8HW40-F1
#
_cell.length_a   1.000
_cell.length_b   1.000
_cell.length_c   1.000
_cell.angle_alpha   90.00
_cell.angle_beta   90.00
_cell.angle_gamma   90.00
#
_symmetry.space_group_name_H-M   'P 1'
#
loop_
_entity.id
_entity.type
_entity.pdbx_description
1 polymer ?
#
loop_
_entity_poly.entity_id
_entity_poly.type
_entity_poly.pdbx_seq_one_letter_code
_entity_poly.pdbx_strand_id
1 'polypeptide(L)'
;MKKPFYKLKRFYIPCIILIIILAVLAKLLYSPLYTIYWETNHRFEKEQEFRNFEKMTLNPSPDDMIKIVDDYQPKLEDFKDLNTKMQKAIFDFKVAKLFGFEDRYYRASLQNYANTFYFLVGNERIFFRYLNFISNLNSNEKQKYLNLRASTKDLEKQIFKEELKFIKHCEEFYDYLDSIGYLDKGTEYKNAAIYFKISIPSSFLLHNNQLCSFKNRNFMLQKIKEGYNIFNNLDPDGSKLLDKTLKENFRNYRKDILPFLEDTINKIQKALDECK
;
A
#
# COMPACT_ATOMS: atom_id res chain seq x y z
N MET A 1 34.02 42.68 -40.21
CA MET A 1 33.50 42.64 -38.83
C MET A 1 32.84 41.29 -38.55
N LYS A 2 33.44 40.42 -37.72
CA LYS A 2 32.85 39.12 -37.30
C LYS A 2 32.86 38.99 -35.76
N LYS A 3 32.07 39.79 -35.02
CA LYS A 3 32.09 39.76 -33.53
C LYS A 3 30.75 39.96 -32.75
N PRO A 4 29.52 39.86 -33.30
CA PRO A 4 28.33 39.75 -32.43
C PRO A 4 28.03 38.30 -32.01
N PHE A 5 28.22 37.32 -32.90
CA PHE A 5 27.80 35.93 -32.66
C PHE A 5 28.56 35.21 -31.54
N TYR A 6 29.85 35.50 -31.33
CA TYR A 6 30.67 34.83 -30.32
C TYR A 6 30.28 35.25 -28.88
N LYS A 7 29.84 36.51 -28.69
CA LYS A 7 29.35 37.01 -27.40
C LYS A 7 27.98 36.43 -27.05
N LEU A 8 27.07 36.27 -28.03
CA LEU A 8 25.80 35.57 -27.82
C LEU A 8 26.03 34.11 -27.40
N LYS A 9 26.86 33.34 -28.12
CA LYS A 9 27.11 31.92 -27.78
C LYS A 9 27.59 31.71 -26.34
N ARG A 10 28.40 32.63 -25.80
CA ARG A 10 28.90 32.56 -24.41
C ARG A 10 27.81 32.80 -23.35
N PHE A 11 26.68 33.39 -23.72
CA PHE A 11 25.54 33.63 -22.84
C PHE A 11 24.43 32.57 -23.03
N TYR A 12 24.05 32.26 -24.27
CA TYR A 12 22.98 31.29 -24.53
C TYR A 12 23.35 29.85 -24.17
N ILE A 13 24.62 29.44 -24.30
CA ILE A 13 25.05 28.07 -23.94
C ILE A 13 24.84 27.81 -22.44
N PRO A 14 25.35 28.66 -21.51
CA PRO A 14 25.03 28.53 -20.08
C PRO A 14 23.52 28.57 -19.78
N CYS A 15 22.75 29.44 -20.44
CA CYS A 15 21.31 29.50 -20.25
C CYS A 15 20.59 28.22 -20.70
N ILE A 16 20.95 27.65 -21.85
CA ILE A 16 20.38 26.38 -22.32
C ILE A 16 20.75 25.24 -21.36
N ILE A 17 22.01 25.19 -20.91
CA ILE A 17 22.45 24.20 -19.92
C ILE A 17 21.65 24.34 -18.62
N LEU A 18 21.43 25.56 -18.13
CA LEU A 18 20.61 25.83 -16.95
C LEU A 18 19.17 25.33 -17.15
N ILE A 19 18.54 25.62 -18.29
CA ILE A 19 17.17 25.16 -18.60
C ILE A 19 17.11 23.63 -18.60
N ILE A 20 18.09 22.95 -19.20
CA ILE A 20 18.16 21.48 -19.21
C ILE A 20 18.30 20.94 -17.79
N ILE A 21 19.17 21.53 -16.96
CA ILE A 21 19.34 21.14 -15.55
C ILE A 21 18.03 21.32 -14.79
N LEU A 22 17.35 22.46 -14.93
CA LEU A 22 16.07 22.72 -14.28
C LEU A 22 14.98 21.75 -14.73
N ALA A 23 14.89 21.43 -16.03
CA ALA A 23 13.93 20.47 -16.56
C ALA A 23 14.18 19.05 -16.01
N VAL A 24 15.44 18.63 -15.94
CA VAL A 24 15.84 17.35 -15.33
C VAL A 24 15.51 17.34 -13.84
N LEU A 25 15.85 18.40 -13.10
CA LEU A 25 15.53 18.53 -11.69
C LEU A 25 14.03 18.46 -11.43
N ALA A 26 13.23 19.19 -12.21
CA ALA A 26 11.76 19.15 -12.11
C ALA A 26 11.25 17.72 -12.31
N LYS A 27 11.71 17.02 -13.35
CA LYS A 27 11.29 15.64 -13.63
C LYS A 27 11.69 14.65 -12.52
N LEU A 28 12.90 14.81 -11.95
CA LEU A 28 13.41 13.96 -10.87
C LEU A 28 12.64 14.19 -9.56
N LEU A 29 12.44 15.46 -9.19
CA LEU A 29 11.82 15.85 -7.93
C LEU A 29 10.31 15.74 -7.93
N TYR A 30 9.66 15.81 -9.10
CA TYR A 30 8.20 15.84 -9.20
C TYR A 30 7.54 14.66 -8.46
N SER A 31 7.97 13.44 -8.72
CA SER A 31 7.37 12.23 -8.15
C SER A 31 7.50 12.10 -6.64
N PRO A 32 8.72 12.22 -6.06
CA PRO A 32 8.85 12.14 -4.61
C PRO A 32 8.19 13.33 -3.89
N LEU A 33 8.24 14.53 -4.45
CA LEU A 33 7.55 15.70 -3.87
C LEU A 33 6.03 15.58 -3.98
N TYR A 34 5.52 15.09 -5.11
CA TYR A 34 4.09 14.85 -5.30
C TYR A 34 3.57 13.79 -4.32
N THR A 35 4.35 12.75 -4.03
CA THR A 35 3.99 11.74 -3.02
C THR A 35 3.85 12.37 -1.63
N ILE A 36 4.78 13.24 -1.24
CA ILE A 36 4.73 13.98 0.04
C ILE A 36 3.54 14.96 0.05
N TYR A 37 3.35 15.71 -1.03
CA TYR A 37 2.24 16.65 -1.17
C TYR A 37 0.89 15.94 -1.05
N TRP A 38 0.73 14.82 -1.75
CA TRP A 38 -0.51 14.06 -1.76
C TRP A 38 -0.83 13.54 -0.36
N GLU A 39 0.15 12.95 0.33
CA GLU A 39 -0.07 12.49 1.70
C GLU A 39 -0.43 13.63 2.66
N THR A 40 0.18 14.80 2.48
CA THR A 40 -0.08 15.94 3.36
C THR A 40 -1.48 16.53 3.17
N ASN A 41 -2.01 16.50 1.94
CA ASN A 41 -3.24 17.23 1.60
C ASN A 41 -4.47 16.35 1.39
N HIS A 42 -4.31 15.09 0.95
CA HIS A 42 -5.43 14.23 0.55
C HIS A 42 -5.65 13.03 1.47
N ARG A 43 -4.73 12.77 2.41
CA ARG A 43 -4.83 11.64 3.33
C ARG A 43 -6.16 11.65 4.10
N PHE A 44 -6.54 12.78 4.69
CA PHE A 44 -7.76 12.85 5.50
C PHE A 44 -9.04 12.61 4.70
N GLU A 45 -9.12 13.17 3.49
CA GLU A 45 -10.25 12.96 2.58
C GLU A 45 -10.39 11.48 2.25
N LYS A 46 -9.28 10.81 1.93
CA LYS A 46 -9.26 9.37 1.63
C LYS A 46 -9.56 8.49 2.84
N GLU A 47 -9.03 8.83 4.02
CA GLU A 47 -9.41 8.14 5.25
C GLU A 47 -10.91 8.31 5.58
N GLN A 48 -11.53 9.43 5.19
CA GLN A 48 -12.95 9.66 5.39
C GLN A 48 -13.80 8.90 4.38
N GLU A 49 -13.40 8.88 3.10
CA GLU A 49 -14.01 8.00 2.08
C GLU A 49 -13.97 6.54 2.53
N PHE A 50 -12.81 6.08 3.04
CA PHE A 50 -12.63 4.75 3.60
C PHE A 50 -13.62 4.47 4.73
N ARG A 51 -13.67 5.35 5.74
CA ARG A 51 -14.60 5.20 6.88
C ARG A 51 -16.07 5.20 6.46
N ASN A 52 -16.42 5.99 5.44
CA ASN A 52 -17.79 6.01 4.92
C ASN A 52 -18.14 4.71 4.22
N PHE A 53 -17.22 4.16 3.42
CA PHE A 53 -17.38 2.87 2.78
C PHE A 53 -17.45 1.72 3.81
N GLU A 54 -16.58 1.73 4.83
CA GLU A 54 -16.64 0.76 5.94
C GLU A 54 -18.00 0.80 6.65
N LYS A 55 -18.56 2.00 6.90
CA LYS A 55 -19.90 2.12 7.50
C LYS A 55 -20.99 1.52 6.63
N MET A 56 -20.95 1.73 5.32
CA MET A 56 -21.93 1.11 4.39
C MET A 56 -21.82 -0.41 4.36
N THR A 57 -20.67 -0.97 4.71
CA THR A 57 -20.41 -2.41 4.67
C THR A 57 -20.57 -3.08 6.04
N LEU A 58 -20.87 -2.30 7.08
CA LEU A 58 -21.11 -2.75 8.44
C LEU A 58 -22.60 -3.10 8.59
N ASN A 59 -22.92 -4.40 8.53
CA ASN A 59 -24.30 -4.92 8.54
C ASN A 59 -25.20 -4.35 7.42
N PRO A 60 -24.81 -4.49 6.14
CA PRO A 60 -25.55 -3.92 5.02
C PRO A 60 -26.91 -4.60 4.84
N SER A 61 -27.92 -3.84 4.46
CA SER A 61 -29.16 -4.40 3.91
C SER A 61 -28.90 -5.02 2.52
N PRO A 62 -29.79 -5.89 2.02
CA PRO A 62 -29.69 -6.37 0.63
C PRO A 62 -29.62 -5.24 -0.41
N ASP A 63 -30.33 -4.13 -0.18
CA ASP A 63 -30.30 -2.95 -1.07
C ASP A 63 -28.94 -2.24 -1.03
N ASP A 64 -28.32 -2.14 0.15
CA ASP A 64 -26.96 -1.60 0.29
C ASP A 64 -25.94 -2.47 -0.44
N MET A 65 -26.08 -3.80 -0.37
CA MET A 65 -25.21 -4.72 -1.10
C MET A 65 -25.34 -4.53 -2.62
N ILE A 66 -26.57 -4.37 -3.13
CA ILE A 66 -26.84 -4.10 -4.55
C ILE A 66 -26.18 -2.79 -4.97
N LYS A 67 -26.39 -1.73 -4.19
CA LYS A 67 -25.76 -0.43 -4.45
C LYS A 67 -24.24 -0.53 -4.48
N ILE A 68 -23.63 -1.29 -3.57
CA ILE A 68 -22.17 -1.48 -3.56
C ILE A 68 -21.69 -2.19 -4.83
N VAL A 69 -22.42 -3.21 -5.29
CA VAL A 69 -22.08 -3.92 -6.54
C VAL A 69 -22.27 -3.01 -7.76
N ASP A 70 -23.30 -2.19 -7.79
CA ASP A 70 -23.56 -1.30 -8.93
C ASP A 70 -22.59 -0.10 -8.98
N ASP A 71 -22.20 0.46 -7.83
CA ASP A 71 -21.43 1.72 -7.76
C ASP A 71 -19.91 1.53 -7.57
N TYR A 72 -19.47 0.42 -6.97
CA TYR A 72 -18.08 0.26 -6.47
C TYR A 72 -17.31 -0.89 -7.13
N GLN A 73 -17.58 -1.19 -8.40
CA GLN A 73 -16.82 -2.20 -9.13
C GLN A 73 -15.30 -1.89 -9.12
N PRO A 74 -14.45 -2.85 -8.71
CA PRO A 74 -13.01 -2.65 -8.64
C PRO A 74 -12.42 -2.44 -10.04
N LYS A 75 -11.40 -1.58 -10.15
CA LYS A 75 -10.72 -1.28 -11.40
C LYS A 75 -9.30 -1.83 -11.38
N LEU A 76 -8.96 -2.63 -12.39
CA LEU A 76 -7.60 -3.16 -12.53
C LEU A 76 -6.54 -2.05 -12.61
N GLU A 77 -6.89 -0.91 -13.21
CA GLU A 77 -5.97 0.21 -13.39
C GLU A 77 -5.50 0.80 -12.05
N ASP A 78 -6.35 0.81 -11.02
CA ASP A 78 -6.00 1.34 -9.70
C ASP A 78 -4.88 0.49 -9.05
N PHE A 79 -4.92 -0.83 -9.23
CA PHE A 79 -3.86 -1.74 -8.76
C PHE A 79 -2.57 -1.60 -9.58
N LYS A 80 -2.67 -1.40 -10.90
CA LYS A 80 -1.51 -1.17 -11.77
C LYS A 80 -0.80 0.14 -11.49
N ASP A 81 -1.56 1.21 -11.24
CA ASP A 81 -1.02 2.51 -10.84
C ASP A 81 -0.29 2.39 -9.49
N LEU A 82 -0.91 1.74 -8.51
CA LEU A 82 -0.30 1.49 -7.21
C LEU A 82 1.01 0.68 -7.34
N ASN A 83 1.03 -0.36 -8.17
CA ASN A 83 2.24 -1.13 -8.47
C ASN A 83 3.34 -0.26 -9.10
N THR A 84 2.98 0.58 -10.07
CA THR A 84 3.91 1.48 -10.74
C THR A 84 4.54 2.46 -9.75
N LYS A 85 3.74 3.01 -8.83
CA LYS A 85 4.21 3.87 -7.74
C LYS A 85 5.16 3.13 -6.81
N MET A 86 4.80 1.92 -6.37
CA MET A 86 5.63 1.13 -5.46
C MET A 86 6.95 0.69 -6.11
N GLN A 87 6.92 0.27 -7.37
CA GLN A 87 8.11 -0.08 -8.14
C GLN A 87 9.09 1.10 -8.27
N LYS A 88 8.55 2.33 -8.39
CA LYS A 88 9.34 3.55 -8.46
C LYS A 88 9.87 4.02 -7.10
N ALA A 89 9.35 3.48 -5.99
CA ALA A 89 9.65 3.98 -4.65
C ALA A 89 11.15 3.94 -4.30
N ILE A 90 11.89 2.93 -4.75
CA ILE A 90 13.35 2.86 -4.57
C ILE A 90 14.04 4.05 -5.26
N PHE A 91 13.65 4.37 -6.50
CA PHE A 91 14.22 5.47 -7.26
C PHE A 91 13.88 6.81 -6.60
N ASP A 92 12.61 7.02 -6.28
CA ASP A 92 12.13 8.25 -5.65
C ASP A 92 12.76 8.45 -4.27
N PHE A 93 12.99 7.38 -3.51
CA PHE A 93 13.74 7.42 -2.26
C PHE A 93 15.20 7.83 -2.47
N LYS A 94 15.88 7.29 -3.50
CA LYS A 94 17.26 7.70 -3.84
C LYS A 94 17.34 9.19 -4.17
N VAL A 95 16.36 9.69 -4.92
CA VAL A 95 16.24 11.13 -5.20
C VAL A 95 16.02 11.89 -3.90
N ALA A 96 15.04 11.50 -3.08
CA ALA A 96 14.76 12.17 -1.81
C ALA A 96 15.99 12.21 -0.89
N LYS A 97 16.78 11.13 -0.85
CA LYS A 97 18.04 11.04 -0.08
C LYS A 97 19.11 11.97 -0.64
N LEU A 98 19.24 12.08 -1.96
CA LEU A 98 20.19 13.00 -2.59
C LEU A 98 19.91 14.47 -2.21
N PHE A 99 18.65 14.81 -2.01
CA PHE A 99 18.20 16.16 -1.65
C PHE A 99 17.88 16.35 -0.15
N GLY A 100 18.12 15.34 0.69
CA GLY A 100 18.00 15.44 2.15
C GLY A 100 16.57 15.49 2.70
N PHE A 101 15.59 14.94 1.99
CA PHE A 101 14.19 14.85 2.46
C PHE A 101 13.65 13.42 2.49
N GLU A 102 14.53 12.42 2.54
CA GLU A 102 14.17 11.00 2.51
C GLU A 102 13.26 10.57 3.67
N ASP A 103 13.40 11.16 4.85
CA ASP A 103 12.57 10.80 6.01
C ASP A 103 11.10 11.22 5.80
N ARG A 104 10.86 12.35 5.14
CA ARG A 104 9.51 12.79 4.76
C ARG A 104 8.94 11.89 3.67
N TYR A 105 9.75 11.57 2.67
CA TYR A 105 9.34 10.68 1.59
C TYR A 105 9.04 9.27 2.11
N TYR A 106 9.88 8.70 2.97
CA TYR A 106 9.68 7.38 3.58
C TYR A 106 8.35 7.34 4.33
N ARG A 107 8.09 8.27 5.25
CA ARG A 107 6.82 8.30 5.98
C ARG A 107 5.61 8.44 5.05
N ALA A 108 5.70 9.32 4.05
CA ALA A 108 4.60 9.56 3.12
C ALA A 108 4.34 8.36 2.21
N SER A 109 5.37 7.79 1.59
CA SER A 109 5.25 6.63 0.70
C SER A 109 4.69 5.41 1.43
N LEU A 110 5.17 5.13 2.65
CA LEU A 110 4.67 4.04 3.46
C LEU A 110 3.18 4.15 3.77
N GLN A 111 2.76 5.29 4.32
CA GLN A 111 1.38 5.50 4.74
C GLN A 111 0.46 5.51 3.53
N ASN A 112 0.81 6.27 2.49
CA ASN A 112 0.00 6.40 1.28
C ASN A 112 -0.19 5.05 0.59
N TYR A 113 0.90 4.36 0.26
CA TYR A 113 0.80 3.15 -0.57
C TYR A 113 0.17 1.98 0.17
N ALA A 114 0.47 1.79 1.45
CA ALA A 114 -0.16 0.74 2.25
C ALA A 114 -1.64 1.01 2.50
N ASN A 115 -2.03 2.25 2.84
CA ASN A 115 -3.45 2.59 3.02
C ASN A 115 -4.24 2.43 1.72
N THR A 116 -3.66 2.87 0.59
CA THR A 116 -4.25 2.66 -0.73
C THR A 116 -4.44 1.16 -1.02
N PHE A 117 -3.43 0.34 -0.73
CA PHE A 117 -3.54 -1.12 -0.88
C PHE A 117 -4.68 -1.70 -0.05
N TYR A 118 -4.76 -1.38 1.25
CA TYR A 118 -5.81 -1.87 2.13
C TYR A 118 -7.20 -1.51 1.64
N PHE A 119 -7.38 -0.27 1.15
CA PHE A 119 -8.64 0.15 0.57
C PHE A 119 -9.00 -0.62 -0.70
N LEU A 120 -8.06 -0.76 -1.63
CA LEU A 120 -8.31 -1.46 -2.89
C LEU A 120 -8.65 -2.94 -2.66
N VAL A 121 -7.87 -3.65 -1.83
CA VAL A 121 -8.12 -5.05 -1.46
C VAL A 121 -9.45 -5.20 -0.70
N GLY A 122 -9.72 -4.29 0.24
CA GLY A 122 -10.96 -4.30 1.01
C GLY A 122 -12.19 -4.10 0.13
N ASN A 123 -12.16 -3.13 -0.78
CA ASN A 123 -13.25 -2.86 -1.70
C ASN A 123 -13.47 -4.02 -2.69
N GLU A 124 -12.40 -4.52 -3.31
CA GLU A 124 -12.47 -5.67 -4.22
C GLU A 124 -13.17 -6.87 -3.59
N ARG A 125 -12.77 -7.20 -2.36
CA ARG A 125 -13.33 -8.33 -1.62
C ARG A 125 -14.82 -8.15 -1.37
N ILE A 126 -15.20 -6.97 -0.88
CA ILE A 126 -16.58 -6.64 -0.53
C ILE A 126 -17.46 -6.72 -1.77
N PHE A 127 -17.00 -6.16 -2.88
CA PHE A 127 -17.66 -6.25 -4.18
C PHE A 127 -17.90 -7.71 -4.58
N PHE A 128 -16.86 -8.55 -4.63
CA PHE A 128 -17.03 -9.94 -5.08
C PHE A 128 -17.85 -10.79 -4.11
N ARG A 129 -17.76 -10.53 -2.80
CA ARG A 129 -18.59 -11.20 -1.79
C ARG A 129 -20.06 -10.89 -2.02
N TYR A 130 -20.43 -9.63 -2.19
CA TYR A 130 -21.81 -9.23 -2.41
C TYR A 130 -22.31 -9.64 -3.79
N LEU A 131 -21.47 -9.57 -4.82
CA LEU A 131 -21.81 -10.09 -6.14
C LEU A 131 -22.15 -11.58 -6.10
N ASN A 132 -21.36 -12.39 -5.37
CA ASN A 132 -21.66 -13.81 -5.19
C ASN A 132 -22.95 -14.03 -4.39
N PHE A 133 -23.18 -13.26 -3.33
CA PHE A 133 -24.40 -13.35 -2.52
C PHE A 133 -25.65 -13.02 -3.35
N ILE A 134 -25.65 -11.87 -4.03
CA ILE A 134 -26.78 -11.37 -4.82
C ILE A 134 -27.05 -12.27 -6.03
N SER A 135 -26.01 -12.80 -6.67
CA SER A 135 -26.17 -13.77 -7.78
C SER A 135 -26.90 -15.05 -7.36
N ASN A 136 -26.87 -15.37 -6.06
CA ASN A 136 -27.55 -16.52 -5.48
C ASN A 136 -28.95 -16.19 -4.92
N LEU A 137 -29.31 -14.90 -4.82
CA LEU A 137 -30.64 -14.50 -4.39
C LEU A 137 -31.69 -14.85 -5.44
N ASN A 138 -32.89 -15.15 -4.98
CA ASN A 138 -34.04 -15.36 -5.85
C ASN A 138 -34.69 -13.99 -6.14
N SER A 139 -34.18 -13.26 -7.14
CA SER A 139 -34.67 -11.95 -7.53
C SER A 139 -34.89 -11.85 -9.05
N ASN A 140 -35.71 -10.89 -9.48
CA ASN A 140 -35.93 -10.60 -10.91
C ASN A 140 -34.65 -10.15 -11.63
N GLU A 141 -33.67 -9.65 -10.88
CA GLU A 141 -32.37 -9.22 -11.40
C GLU A 141 -31.29 -10.30 -11.35
N LYS A 142 -31.62 -11.53 -10.91
CA LYS A 142 -30.64 -12.63 -10.77
C LYS A 142 -29.78 -12.81 -12.02
N GLN A 143 -30.37 -12.76 -13.22
CA GLN A 143 -29.63 -12.94 -14.47
C GLN A 143 -28.63 -11.80 -14.74
N LYS A 144 -28.94 -10.56 -14.34
CA LYS A 144 -28.02 -9.40 -14.42
C LYS A 144 -26.74 -9.71 -13.63
N TYR A 145 -26.88 -10.11 -12.37
CA TYR A 145 -25.73 -10.35 -11.50
C TYR A 145 -24.97 -11.64 -11.84
N LEU A 146 -25.66 -12.70 -12.30
CA LEU A 146 -24.98 -13.89 -12.83
C LEU A 146 -24.11 -13.55 -14.05
N ASN A 147 -24.62 -12.74 -14.98
CA ASN A 147 -23.87 -12.28 -16.14
C ASN A 147 -22.67 -11.41 -15.70
N LEU A 148 -22.87 -10.51 -14.74
CA LEU A 148 -21.79 -9.69 -14.17
C LEU A 148 -20.72 -10.55 -13.47
N ARG A 149 -21.11 -11.59 -12.74
CA ARG A 149 -20.16 -12.51 -12.11
C ARG A 149 -19.34 -13.28 -13.13
N ALA A 150 -19.98 -13.74 -14.21
CA ALA A 150 -19.30 -14.42 -15.30
C ALA A 150 -18.29 -13.49 -16.01
N SER A 151 -18.68 -12.24 -16.29
CA SER A 151 -17.82 -11.27 -16.98
C SER A 151 -16.65 -10.76 -16.12
N THR A 152 -16.80 -10.72 -14.79
CA THR A 152 -15.77 -10.21 -13.86
C THR A 152 -14.81 -11.28 -13.35
N LYS A 153 -14.95 -12.54 -13.75
CA LYS A 153 -14.07 -13.63 -13.31
C LYS A 153 -12.61 -13.45 -13.73
N ASP A 154 -12.38 -12.87 -14.91
CA ASP A 154 -11.02 -12.59 -15.37
C ASP A 154 -10.42 -11.37 -14.65
N LEU A 155 -11.23 -10.35 -14.37
CA LEU A 155 -10.84 -9.19 -13.58
C LEU A 155 -10.34 -9.59 -12.19
N GLU A 156 -11.06 -10.44 -11.46
CA GLU A 156 -10.66 -10.96 -10.13
C GLU A 156 -9.27 -11.63 -10.20
N LYS A 157 -9.01 -12.44 -11.24
CA LYS A 157 -7.70 -13.08 -11.44
C LYS A 157 -6.60 -12.10 -11.78
N GLN A 158 -6.90 -11.05 -12.54
CA GLN A 158 -5.92 -10.02 -12.88
C GLN A 158 -5.57 -9.18 -11.64
N ILE A 159 -6.56 -8.78 -10.85
CA ILE A 159 -6.34 -8.04 -9.59
C ILE A 159 -5.49 -8.87 -8.63
N PHE A 160 -5.81 -10.15 -8.42
CA PHE A 160 -5.01 -11.06 -7.59
C PHE A 160 -3.52 -11.07 -7.97
N LYS A 161 -3.20 -11.03 -9.28
CA LYS A 161 -1.81 -10.96 -9.75
C LYS A 161 -1.16 -9.62 -9.44
N GLU A 162 -1.89 -8.52 -9.56
CA GLU A 162 -1.38 -7.19 -9.24
C GLU A 162 -1.16 -7.04 -7.72
N GLU A 163 -2.00 -7.60 -6.86
CA GLU A 163 -1.79 -7.62 -5.41
C GLU A 163 -0.49 -8.33 -5.03
N LEU A 164 -0.22 -9.49 -5.65
CA LEU A 164 1.04 -10.22 -5.43
C LEU A 164 2.27 -9.44 -5.90
N LYS A 165 2.17 -8.71 -7.02
CA LYS A 165 3.25 -7.82 -7.47
C LYS A 165 3.50 -6.71 -6.47
N PHE A 166 2.43 -6.14 -5.90
CA PHE A 166 2.55 -5.07 -4.92
C PHE A 166 3.30 -5.54 -3.67
N ILE A 167 2.89 -6.69 -3.12
CA ILE A 167 3.57 -7.32 -1.98
C ILE A 167 5.07 -7.50 -2.28
N LYS A 168 5.40 -8.00 -3.47
CA LYS A 168 6.79 -8.18 -3.90
C LYS A 168 7.56 -6.86 -3.95
N HIS A 169 6.99 -5.81 -4.55
CA HIS A 169 7.63 -4.50 -4.61
C HIS A 169 7.81 -3.87 -3.22
N CYS A 170 6.89 -4.12 -2.29
CA CYS A 170 7.07 -3.73 -0.89
C CYS A 170 8.25 -4.46 -0.25
N GLU A 171 8.36 -5.78 -0.41
CA GLU A 171 9.52 -6.55 0.08
C GLU A 171 10.83 -5.98 -0.49
N GLU A 172 10.90 -5.79 -1.81
CA GLU A 172 12.07 -5.22 -2.50
C GLU A 172 12.47 -3.83 -1.97
N PHE A 173 11.49 -2.97 -1.69
CA PHE A 173 11.74 -1.64 -1.13
C PHE A 173 12.32 -1.71 0.28
N TYR A 174 11.74 -2.52 1.17
CA TYR A 174 12.26 -2.64 2.54
C TYR A 174 13.63 -3.31 2.59
N ASP A 175 13.85 -4.33 1.76
CA ASP A 175 15.15 -5.00 1.67
C ASP A 175 16.21 -4.03 1.15
N TYR A 176 15.85 -3.15 0.20
CA TYR A 176 16.72 -2.06 -0.21
C TYR A 176 17.04 -1.10 0.96
N LEU A 177 16.03 -0.65 1.72
CA LEU A 177 16.24 0.25 2.85
C LEU A 177 17.15 -0.36 3.94
N ASP A 178 16.98 -1.66 4.21
CA ASP A 178 17.82 -2.40 5.14
C ASP A 178 19.26 -2.51 4.60
N SER A 179 19.43 -2.84 3.32
CA SER A 179 20.75 -3.00 2.68
C SER A 179 21.63 -1.74 2.71
N ILE A 180 21.01 -0.56 2.78
CA ILE A 180 21.72 0.73 2.87
C ILE A 180 21.84 1.26 4.30
N GLY A 181 21.48 0.45 5.30
CA GLY A 181 21.47 0.82 6.72
C GLY A 181 20.47 1.92 7.07
N TYR A 182 19.47 2.19 6.23
CA TYR A 182 18.53 3.27 6.48
C TYR A 182 17.61 2.95 7.67
N LEU A 183 17.22 1.69 7.81
CA LEU A 183 16.40 1.26 8.94
C LEU A 183 17.17 1.31 10.27
N ASP A 184 18.51 1.34 10.25
CA ASP A 184 19.34 1.47 11.45
C ASP A 184 19.31 2.88 12.07
N LYS A 185 18.70 3.88 11.39
CA LYS A 185 18.53 5.23 11.93
C LYS A 185 17.79 5.26 13.27
N GLY A 186 16.85 4.34 13.49
CA GLY A 186 16.02 4.31 14.69
C GLY A 186 15.12 3.09 14.74
N THR A 187 14.72 2.72 15.96
CA THR A 187 13.88 1.54 16.16
C THR A 187 12.47 1.73 15.59
N GLU A 188 11.99 2.96 15.53
CA GLU A 188 10.75 3.35 14.88
C GLU A 188 10.74 3.06 13.38
N TYR A 189 11.88 3.21 12.68
CA TYR A 189 11.99 2.90 11.24
C TYR A 189 11.92 1.39 11.00
N LYS A 190 12.67 0.60 11.78
CA LYS A 190 12.59 -0.88 11.72
C LYS A 190 11.19 -1.39 12.07
N ASN A 191 10.59 -0.86 13.13
CA ASN A 191 9.25 -1.28 13.54
C ASN A 191 8.21 -0.98 12.46
N ALA A 192 8.24 0.20 11.84
CA ALA A 192 7.34 0.54 10.74
C ALA A 192 7.52 -0.42 9.56
N ALA A 193 8.76 -0.66 9.12
CA ALA A 193 9.05 -1.59 8.03
C ALA A 193 8.56 -3.02 8.32
N ILE A 194 8.82 -3.55 9.51
CA ILE A 194 8.37 -4.88 9.91
C ILE A 194 6.84 -4.93 9.99
N TYR A 195 6.20 -3.92 10.58
CA TYR A 195 4.74 -3.83 10.64
C TYR A 195 4.12 -3.96 9.25
N PHE A 196 4.66 -3.29 8.24
CA PHE A 196 4.17 -3.41 6.86
C PHE A 196 4.48 -4.77 6.21
N LYS A 197 5.66 -5.36 6.48
CA LYS A 197 5.98 -6.73 6.07
C LYS A 197 5.02 -7.78 6.67
N ILE A 198 4.35 -7.46 7.78
CA ILE A 198 3.30 -8.30 8.38
C ILE A 198 1.92 -7.95 7.80
N SER A 199 1.53 -6.68 7.87
CA SER A 199 0.14 -6.22 7.65
C SER A 199 -0.31 -6.27 6.19
N ILE A 200 0.56 -5.95 5.22
CA ILE A 200 0.24 -6.03 3.79
C ILE A 200 -0.09 -7.48 3.36
N PRO A 201 0.82 -8.47 3.55
CA PRO A 201 0.49 -9.84 3.19
C PRO A 201 -0.62 -10.44 4.09
N SER A 202 -0.77 -9.97 5.34
CA SER A 202 -1.90 -10.39 6.18
C SER A 202 -3.25 -9.94 5.61
N SER A 203 -3.34 -8.67 5.18
CA SER A 203 -4.54 -8.12 4.53
C SER A 203 -4.87 -8.91 3.26
N PHE A 204 -3.87 -9.18 2.43
CA PHE A 204 -4.02 -10.05 1.26
C PHE A 204 -4.58 -11.43 1.64
N LEU A 205 -3.94 -12.16 2.57
CA LEU A 205 -4.38 -13.51 2.93
C LEU A 205 -5.77 -13.55 3.60
N LEU A 206 -6.09 -12.59 4.47
CA LEU A 206 -7.41 -12.49 5.12
C LEU A 206 -8.55 -12.24 4.14
N HIS A 207 -8.25 -11.62 3.00
CA HIS A 207 -9.25 -11.08 2.09
C HIS A 207 -9.31 -11.85 0.78
N ASN A 208 -8.40 -12.80 0.56
CA ASN A 208 -8.32 -13.52 -0.69
C ASN A 208 -9.39 -14.62 -0.83
N ASN A 209 -10.30 -14.47 -1.79
CA ASN A 209 -11.25 -15.53 -2.13
C ASN A 209 -10.59 -16.78 -2.77
N GLN A 210 -9.36 -16.63 -3.27
CA GLN A 210 -8.53 -17.69 -3.85
C GLN A 210 -7.48 -18.21 -2.86
N LEU A 211 -7.65 -17.94 -1.55
CA LEU A 211 -6.71 -18.34 -0.51
C LEU A 211 -6.36 -19.84 -0.60
N CYS A 212 -7.35 -20.72 -0.72
CA CYS A 212 -7.13 -22.17 -0.75
C CYS A 212 -6.42 -22.66 -2.04
N SER A 213 -6.58 -21.97 -3.16
CA SER A 213 -5.89 -22.30 -4.42
C SER A 213 -4.54 -21.60 -4.56
N PHE A 214 -4.25 -20.60 -3.71
CA PHE A 214 -2.96 -19.91 -3.70
C PHE A 214 -1.84 -20.84 -3.20
N LYS A 215 -0.89 -21.17 -4.09
CA LYS A 215 0.19 -22.11 -3.81
C LYS A 215 1.10 -21.69 -2.66
N ASN A 216 1.38 -20.40 -2.52
CA ASN A 216 2.39 -19.88 -1.58
C ASN A 216 1.79 -19.40 -0.24
N ARG A 217 0.51 -19.70 0.04
CA ARG A 217 -0.20 -19.23 1.23
C ARG A 217 0.51 -19.59 2.56
N ASN A 218 1.00 -20.83 2.68
CA ASN A 218 1.69 -21.30 3.90
C ASN A 218 3.06 -20.63 4.07
N PHE A 219 3.79 -20.46 2.97
CA PHE A 219 5.07 -19.75 2.99
C PHE A 219 4.89 -18.28 3.39
N MET A 220 3.86 -17.62 2.85
CA MET A 220 3.53 -16.24 3.22
C MET A 220 3.11 -16.14 4.70
N LEU A 221 2.28 -17.06 5.20
CA LEU A 221 1.94 -17.12 6.63
C LEU A 221 3.17 -17.31 7.52
N GLN A 222 4.11 -18.16 7.11
CA GLN A 222 5.35 -18.37 7.86
C GLN A 222 6.16 -17.06 7.96
N LYS A 223 6.34 -16.35 6.84
CA LYS A 223 7.00 -15.03 6.84
C LYS A 223 6.29 -14.02 7.75
N ILE A 224 4.95 -14.01 7.76
CA ILE A 224 4.15 -13.15 8.66
C ILE A 224 4.45 -13.49 10.13
N LYS A 225 4.47 -14.78 10.49
CA LYS A 225 4.78 -15.23 11.87
C LYS A 225 6.21 -14.89 12.28
N GLU A 226 7.18 -15.08 11.38
CA GLU A 226 8.58 -14.68 11.60
C GLU A 226 8.69 -13.16 11.81
N GLY A 227 8.03 -12.37 10.96
CA GLY A 227 7.94 -10.92 11.10
C GLY A 227 7.32 -10.50 12.43
N TYR A 228 6.22 -11.13 12.85
CA TYR A 228 5.58 -10.89 14.14
C TYR A 228 6.51 -11.18 15.32
N ASN A 229 7.26 -12.28 15.28
CA ASN A 229 8.24 -12.60 16.32
C ASN A 229 9.35 -11.54 16.40
N ILE A 230 9.84 -11.06 15.26
CA ILE A 230 10.83 -9.96 15.22
C ILE A 230 10.19 -8.69 15.80
N PHE A 231 8.99 -8.33 15.35
CA PHE A 231 8.27 -7.16 15.84
C PHE A 231 8.08 -7.20 17.36
N ASN A 232 7.60 -8.33 17.90
CA ASN A 232 7.35 -8.53 19.32
C ASN A 232 8.62 -8.33 20.18
N ASN A 233 9.77 -8.79 19.68
CA ASN A 233 11.05 -8.68 20.39
C ASN A 233 11.82 -7.37 20.14
N LEU A 234 11.45 -6.58 19.11
CA LEU A 234 12.18 -5.39 18.72
C LEU A 234 11.85 -4.19 19.63
N ASP A 235 12.73 -3.94 20.61
CA ASP A 235 12.62 -2.83 21.59
C ASP A 235 11.21 -2.70 22.19
N PRO A 236 10.72 -3.72 22.90
CA PRO A 236 9.34 -3.79 23.35
C PRO A 236 8.93 -2.60 24.24
N ASP A 237 9.89 -2.03 24.96
CA ASP A 237 9.69 -0.93 25.90
C ASP A 237 9.98 0.46 25.32
N GLY A 238 10.32 0.57 24.03
CA GLY A 238 10.77 1.82 23.42
C GLY A 238 11.99 2.42 24.12
N SER A 239 12.85 1.56 24.68
CA SER A 239 14.00 1.95 25.49
C SER A 239 15.01 2.79 24.72
N LYS A 240 15.03 2.65 23.38
CA LYS A 240 15.90 3.39 22.48
C LYS A 240 15.33 4.76 22.06
N LEU A 241 14.08 5.06 22.46
CA LEU A 241 13.47 6.37 22.24
C LEU A 241 13.86 7.31 23.39
N LEU A 242 14.54 8.41 23.05
CA LEU A 242 15.02 9.40 24.01
C LEU A 242 13.91 10.32 24.53
N ASP A 243 12.91 10.61 23.69
CA ASP A 243 11.78 11.45 24.07
C ASP A 243 10.72 10.66 24.84
N LYS A 244 10.33 11.16 26.02
CA LYS A 244 9.39 10.51 26.92
C LYS A 244 8.00 10.35 26.30
N THR A 245 7.53 11.35 25.57
CA THR A 245 6.22 11.35 24.91
C THR A 245 6.19 10.35 23.76
N LEU A 246 7.23 10.33 22.92
CA LEU A 246 7.38 9.35 21.85
C LEU A 246 7.45 7.93 22.40
N LYS A 247 8.17 7.73 23.51
CA LYS A 247 8.26 6.42 24.18
C LYS A 247 6.90 5.94 24.70
N GLU A 248 6.11 6.82 25.30
CA GLU A 248 4.76 6.49 25.78
C GLU A 248 3.80 6.21 24.63
N ASN A 249 3.79 7.04 23.59
CA ASN A 249 3.01 6.82 22.38
C ASN A 249 3.36 5.49 21.69
N PHE A 250 4.66 5.18 21.59
CA PHE A 250 5.14 3.94 21.02
C PHE A 250 4.67 2.72 21.83
N ARG A 251 4.74 2.78 23.16
CA ARG A 251 4.24 1.72 24.04
C ARG A 251 2.73 1.51 23.90
N ASN A 252 1.95 2.59 23.86
CA ASN A 252 0.50 2.50 23.69
C ASN A 252 0.14 1.93 22.32
N TYR A 253 0.77 2.42 21.24
CA TYR A 253 0.61 1.86 19.90
C TYR A 253 0.94 0.36 19.87
N ARG A 254 2.02 -0.07 20.52
CA ARG A 254 2.39 -1.49 20.59
C ARG A 254 1.38 -2.34 21.34
N LYS A 255 0.84 -1.84 22.46
CA LYS A 255 -0.20 -2.53 23.23
C LYS A 255 -1.44 -2.80 22.41
N ASP A 256 -1.81 -1.88 21.52
CA ASP A 256 -3.00 -2.03 20.68
C ASP A 256 -2.73 -2.91 19.45
N ILE A 257 -1.55 -2.75 18.82
CA ILE A 257 -1.27 -3.42 17.54
C ILE A 257 -0.87 -4.89 17.71
N LEU A 258 -0.18 -5.27 18.80
CA LEU A 258 0.28 -6.65 19.00
C LEU A 258 -0.90 -7.65 19.10
N PRO A 259 -1.93 -7.41 19.93
CA PRO A 259 -3.10 -8.28 19.97
C PRO A 259 -3.84 -8.33 18.63
N PHE A 260 -3.93 -7.20 17.92
CA PHE A 260 -4.56 -7.14 16.59
C PHE A 260 -3.82 -8.01 15.55
N LEU A 261 -2.48 -7.94 15.53
CA LEU A 261 -1.67 -8.76 14.64
C LEU A 261 -1.77 -10.25 14.99
N GLU A 262 -1.76 -10.59 16.28
CA GLU A 262 -1.92 -11.97 16.75
C GLU A 262 -3.28 -12.56 16.35
N ASP A 263 -4.37 -11.84 16.62
CA ASP A 263 -5.72 -12.23 16.19
C ASP A 263 -5.82 -12.38 14.66
N THR A 264 -5.21 -11.46 13.91
CA THR A 264 -5.11 -11.54 12.45
C THR A 264 -4.40 -12.82 11.99
N ILE A 265 -3.24 -13.14 12.56
CA ILE A 265 -2.49 -14.36 12.24
C ILE A 265 -3.32 -15.60 12.57
N ASN A 266 -4.02 -15.62 13.69
CA ASN A 266 -4.87 -16.72 14.11
C ASN A 266 -6.06 -16.92 13.15
N LYS A 267 -6.69 -15.84 12.69
CA LYS A 267 -7.76 -15.88 11.68
C LYS A 267 -7.26 -16.42 10.34
N ILE A 268 -6.09 -15.99 9.88
CA ILE A 268 -5.47 -16.52 8.65
C ILE A 268 -5.17 -18.01 8.81
N GLN A 269 -4.56 -18.41 9.93
CA GLN A 269 -4.25 -19.80 10.22
C GLN A 269 -5.51 -20.67 10.17
N LYS A 270 -6.58 -20.24 10.85
CA LYS A 270 -7.86 -20.95 10.84
C LYS A 270 -8.43 -21.09 9.43
N ALA A 271 -8.47 -20.00 8.66
CA ALA A 271 -8.96 -20.04 7.27
C ALA A 271 -8.14 -21.00 6.39
N LEU A 272 -6.83 -21.08 6.63
CA LEU A 272 -5.94 -22.00 5.92
C LEU A 272 -6.12 -23.45 6.34
N ASP A 273 -6.43 -23.71 7.62
CA ASP A 273 -6.75 -25.04 8.10
C ASP A 273 -8.09 -25.57 7.55
N GLU A 274 -9.03 -24.68 7.21
CA GLU A 274 -10.30 -25.00 6.54
C GLU A 274 -10.13 -25.29 5.04
N CYS A 275 -8.98 -24.96 4.43
CA CYS A 275 -8.67 -25.27 3.03
C CYS A 275 -8.24 -26.73 2.79
N LYS A 276 -8.35 -27.61 3.80
CA LYS A 276 -7.95 -29.02 3.75
C LYS A 276 -8.94 -29.89 2.99
#